data_AF-A0AAJ6MKM1-F1
#
_entry.id   AF-A0AAJ6MKM1-F1
#
_cell.length_a   1.000
_cell.length_b   1.000
_cell.length_c   1.000
_cell.angle_alpha   90.00
_cell.angle_beta   90.00
_cell.angle_gamma   90.00
#
_symmetry.space_group_name_H-M   'P 1'
#
loop_
_entity.id
_entity.type
_entity.pdbx_description
1 polymer ?
#
loop_
_entity_poly.entity_id
_entity_poly.type
_entity_poly.pdbx_seq_one_letter_code
_entity_poly.pdbx_strand_id
1 'polypeptide(L)'
;MQATLDAQSNALSLLPLFLSIRAAIRSNVRSTKRRQQQSDETIAIHANRYFEFARRLVEPGPPRLLAIGGKSGTGKSVLARDMAHLIAPPPGSSVKNADER
;
A
#
# COMPACT_ATOMS: atom_id res chain seq x y z
N MET A 1 -24.01 -5.48 -9.15
CA MET A 1 -22.91 -4.47 -9.13
C MET A 1 -22.32 -4.30 -7.74
N GLN A 2 -23.12 -4.16 -6.68
CA GLN A 2 -22.64 -4.09 -5.28
C GLN A 2 -21.85 -5.32 -4.82
N ALA A 3 -22.35 -6.53 -5.11
CA ALA A 3 -21.70 -7.80 -4.72
C ALA A 3 -20.27 -7.97 -5.27
N THR A 4 -19.99 -7.42 -6.45
CA THR A 4 -18.66 -7.48 -7.09
C THR A 4 -17.68 -6.50 -6.43
N LEU A 5 -18.17 -5.40 -5.86
CA LEU A 5 -17.36 -4.42 -5.15
C LEU A 5 -16.97 -4.93 -3.76
N ASP A 6 -17.91 -5.56 -3.07
CA ASP A 6 -17.65 -6.19 -1.77
C ASP A 6 -16.70 -7.39 -1.93
N ALA A 7 -16.87 -8.18 -2.99
CA ALA A 7 -15.95 -9.27 -3.32
C ALA A 7 -14.51 -8.78 -3.60
N GLN A 8 -14.33 -7.68 -4.33
CA GLN A 8 -13.00 -7.11 -4.58
C GLN A 8 -12.38 -6.46 -3.34
N SER A 9 -13.18 -5.74 -2.54
CA SER A 9 -12.72 -5.17 -1.27
C SER A 9 -12.31 -6.28 -0.28
N ASN A 10 -13.11 -7.34 -0.20
CA ASN A 10 -12.81 -8.50 0.64
C ASN A 10 -11.58 -9.25 0.15
N ALA A 11 -11.40 -9.41 -1.17
CA ALA A 11 -10.20 -10.02 -1.74
C ALA A 11 -8.92 -9.21 -1.42
N LEU A 12 -9.01 -7.89 -1.33
CA LEU A 12 -7.89 -7.01 -0.99
C LEU A 12 -7.66 -6.83 0.52
N SER A 13 -8.61 -7.26 1.36
CA SER A 13 -8.51 -7.10 2.83
C SER A 13 -7.30 -7.82 3.45
N LEU A 14 -6.86 -8.92 2.84
CA LEU A 14 -5.68 -9.70 3.29
C LEU A 14 -4.35 -9.20 2.71
N LEU A 15 -4.38 -8.29 1.73
CA LEU A 15 -3.19 -7.80 1.06
C LEU A 15 -2.19 -7.10 2.02
N PRO A 16 -2.62 -6.26 2.99
CA PRO A 16 -1.68 -5.65 3.93
C PRO A 16 -0.94 -6.69 4.78
N LEU A 17 -1.67 -7.70 5.28
CA LEU A 17 -1.11 -8.80 6.07
C LEU A 17 -0.09 -9.62 5.25
N PHE A 18 -0.45 -9.99 4.01
CA PHE A 18 0.44 -10.73 3.11
C PHE A 18 1.75 -9.97 2.83
N LEU A 19 1.64 -8.66 2.54
CA LEU A 19 2.80 -7.81 2.29
C LEU A 19 3.66 -7.61 3.55
N SER A 20 3.04 -7.50 4.72
CA SER A 20 3.75 -7.38 5.99
C SER A 20 4.61 -8.62 6.27
N ILE A 21 4.05 -9.82 6.13
CA ILE A 21 4.79 -11.08 6.32
C ILE A 21 5.97 -11.17 5.35
N ARG A 22 5.76 -10.84 4.06
CA ARG A 22 6.86 -10.82 3.08
C ARG A 22 7.95 -9.82 3.43
N ALA A 23 7.58 -8.63 3.91
CA ALA A 23 8.54 -7.61 4.32
C ALA A 23 9.32 -8.06 5.58
N ALA A 24 8.66 -8.63 6.58
CA ALA A 24 9.28 -9.17 7.78
C ALA A 24 10.29 -10.30 7.47
N ILE A 25 9.93 -11.24 6.58
CA ILE A 25 10.84 -12.30 6.13
C ILE A 25 12.08 -11.70 5.44
N ARG A 26 11.90 -10.73 4.53
CA ARG A 26 13.03 -10.08 3.85
C ARG A 26 13.94 -9.32 4.82
N SER A 27 13.37 -8.67 5.83
CA SER A 27 14.13 -8.04 6.91
C SER A 27 14.98 -9.08 7.66
N ASN A 28 14.34 -10.18 8.11
CA ASN A 28 15.01 -11.21 8.90
C ASN A 28 16.16 -11.89 8.13
N VAL A 29 15.94 -12.26 6.86
CA VAL A 29 16.97 -12.86 6.00
C VAL A 29 18.17 -11.93 5.84
N ARG A 30 17.94 -10.62 5.68
CA ARG A 30 19.03 -9.63 5.57
C ARG A 30 19.78 -9.46 6.88
N SER A 31 19.09 -9.40 8.01
CA SER A 31 19.71 -9.35 9.34
C SER A 31 20.61 -10.57 9.59
N THR A 32 20.16 -11.77 9.21
CA THR A 32 20.97 -13.00 9.33
C THR A 32 22.20 -12.96 8.43
N LYS A 33 22.07 -12.46 7.18
CA LYS A 33 23.22 -12.29 6.27
C LYS A 33 24.26 -11.32 6.82
N ARG A 34 23.84 -10.20 7.42
CA ARG A 34 24.75 -9.26 8.09
C ARG A 34 25.55 -9.92 9.22
N ARG A 35 24.94 -10.83 9.98
CA ARG A 35 25.63 -11.55 11.05
C ARG A 35 26.74 -12.47 10.51
N GLN A 36 26.60 -12.96 9.30
CA GLN A 36 27.59 -13.82 8.62
C GLN A 36 28.66 -13.01 7.86
N GLN A 37 28.33 -11.80 7.41
CA GLN A 37 29.21 -10.90 6.67
C GLN A 37 29.36 -9.60 7.47
N GLN A 38 30.23 -9.62 8.49
CA GLN A 38 30.52 -8.47 9.35
C GLN A 38 31.20 -7.34 8.55
N SER A 39 30.43 -6.48 7.87
CA SER A 39 30.89 -5.13 7.47
C SER A 39 29.88 -4.29 6.67
N ASP A 40 28.78 -4.85 6.16
CA ASP A 40 27.92 -4.09 5.24
C ASP A 40 26.80 -3.31 5.96
N GLU A 41 27.00 -2.01 6.10
CA GLU A 41 26.01 -1.06 6.64
C GLU A 41 24.75 -0.97 5.77
N THR A 42 24.88 -1.14 4.45
CA THR A 42 23.74 -1.08 3.53
C THR A 42 22.74 -2.20 3.84
N ILE A 43 23.20 -3.39 4.23
CA ILE A 43 22.35 -4.52 4.61
C ILE A 43 21.51 -4.18 5.85
N ALA A 44 22.06 -3.47 6.83
CA ALA A 44 21.32 -3.04 8.02
C ALA A 44 20.23 -2.02 7.68
N ILE A 45 20.57 -1.01 6.88
CA ILE A 45 19.60 0.00 6.41
C ILE A 45 18.44 -0.69 5.70
N HIS A 46 18.76 -1.64 4.84
CA HIS A 46 17.81 -2.41 4.06
C HIS A 46 16.93 -3.37 4.88
N ALA A 47 17.47 -3.98 5.92
CA ALA A 47 16.71 -4.80 6.86
C ALA A 47 15.73 -3.94 7.66
N ASN A 48 16.23 -2.83 8.23
CA ASN A 48 15.42 -1.92 9.03
C ASN A 48 14.28 -1.30 8.22
N ARG A 49 14.54 -0.89 6.96
CA ARG A 49 13.50 -0.40 6.05
C ARG A 49 12.39 -1.42 5.81
N TYR A 50 12.73 -2.69 5.66
CA TYR A 50 11.72 -3.74 5.50
C TYR A 50 10.95 -4.03 6.79
N PHE A 51 11.61 -3.93 7.94
CA PHE A 51 10.95 -4.09 9.23
C PHE A 51 9.93 -2.96 9.48
N GLU A 52 10.33 -1.71 9.28
CA GLU A 52 9.41 -0.56 9.37
C GLU A 52 8.26 -0.66 8.38
N PHE A 53 8.52 -1.13 7.16
CA PHE A 53 7.47 -1.36 6.18
C PHE A 53 6.49 -2.45 6.62
N ALA A 54 6.97 -3.55 7.20
CA ALA A 54 6.13 -4.61 7.74
C ALA A 54 5.21 -4.09 8.85
N ARG A 55 5.75 -3.28 9.76
CA ARG A 55 4.99 -2.68 10.88
C ARG A 55 3.90 -1.75 10.39
N ARG A 56 4.20 -0.85 9.44
CA ARG A 56 3.23 0.09 8.85
C ARG A 56 2.06 -0.60 8.15
N LEU A 57 2.23 -1.83 7.67
CA LEU A 57 1.19 -2.58 6.96
C LEU A 57 0.19 -3.29 7.89
N VAL A 58 0.57 -3.59 9.13
CA VAL A 58 -0.30 -4.25 10.13
C VAL A 58 -0.92 -3.27 11.12
N GLU A 59 -0.42 -2.03 11.14
CA GLU A 59 -1.02 -0.89 11.85
C GLU A 59 -1.47 0.17 10.83
N PRO A 60 -2.48 -0.13 9.98
CA PRO A 60 -2.92 0.83 8.99
C PRO A 60 -3.51 2.07 9.67
N GLY A 61 -3.10 3.25 9.20
CA GLY A 61 -3.74 4.49 9.59
C GLY A 61 -5.22 4.55 9.15
N PRO A 62 -5.99 5.52 9.65
CA PRO A 62 -7.40 5.67 9.27
C PRO A 62 -7.57 5.84 7.75
N PRO A 63 -8.63 5.26 7.14
CA PRO A 63 -8.88 5.39 5.71
C PRO A 63 -9.12 6.86 5.33
N ARG A 64 -8.66 7.25 4.13
CA ARG A 64 -8.81 8.61 3.59
C ARG A 64 -9.69 8.59 2.34
N LEU A 65 -10.66 9.50 2.26
CA LEU A 65 -11.51 9.71 1.08
C LEU A 65 -11.17 11.05 0.44
N LEU A 66 -10.87 11.05 -0.86
CA LEU A 66 -10.67 12.26 -1.66
C LEU A 66 -11.77 12.35 -2.72
N ALA A 67 -12.63 13.37 -2.62
CA ALA A 67 -13.63 13.66 -3.63
C ALA A 67 -13.05 14.62 -4.69
N ILE A 68 -13.17 14.26 -5.97
CA ILE A 68 -12.69 15.08 -7.10
C ILE A 68 -13.91 15.51 -7.94
N GLY A 69 -14.28 16.79 -7.88
CA GLY A 69 -15.41 17.40 -8.59
C GLY A 69 -15.00 18.25 -9.80
N GLY A 70 -15.98 18.62 -10.66
CA GLY A 70 -15.77 19.46 -11.85
C GLY A 70 -16.60 19.05 -13.07
N LYS A 71 -16.70 19.91 -14.10
CA LYS A 71 -17.50 19.67 -15.32
C LYS A 71 -17.04 18.41 -16.08
N SER A 72 -17.95 17.73 -16.80
CA SER A 72 -17.59 16.55 -17.61
C SER A 72 -16.48 16.90 -18.62
N GLY A 73 -15.52 15.99 -18.82
CA GLY A 73 -14.37 16.20 -19.72
C GLY A 73 -13.15 16.92 -19.13
N THR A 74 -13.19 17.45 -17.90
CA THR A 74 -12.05 18.18 -17.29
C THR A 74 -10.92 17.31 -16.72
N GLY A 75 -10.86 16.02 -17.08
CA GLY A 75 -9.75 15.14 -16.66
C GLY A 75 -9.78 14.62 -15.22
N LYS A 76 -10.91 14.72 -14.50
CA LYS A 76 -11.05 14.23 -13.10
C LYS A 76 -10.58 12.79 -12.90
N SER A 77 -10.92 11.90 -13.83
CA SER A 77 -10.52 10.49 -13.77
C SER A 77 -9.04 10.27 -14.07
N VAL A 78 -8.41 11.15 -14.86
CA VAL A 78 -6.95 11.15 -15.09
C VAL A 78 -6.27 11.59 -13.80
N LEU A 79 -6.69 12.72 -13.22
CA LEU A 79 -6.18 13.22 -11.94
C LEU A 79 -6.35 12.20 -10.81
N ALA A 80 -7.49 11.52 -10.73
CA ALA A 80 -7.74 10.51 -9.71
C ALA A 80 -6.75 9.33 -9.80
N ARG A 81 -6.43 8.87 -11.03
CA ARG A 81 -5.47 7.78 -11.24
C ARG A 81 -4.04 8.23 -10.94
N ASP A 82 -3.68 9.43 -11.35
CA ASP A 82 -2.35 9.99 -11.10
C ASP A 82 -2.11 10.21 -9.60
N MET A 83 -3.13 10.64 -8.85
CA MET A 83 -3.02 10.85 -7.41
C MET A 83 -3.18 9.57 -6.58
N ALA A 84 -3.72 8.48 -7.15
CA ALA A 84 -4.03 7.26 -6.42
C ALA A 84 -2.82 6.72 -5.64
N HIS A 85 -1.63 6.68 -6.25
CA HIS A 85 -0.43 6.15 -5.61
C HIS A 85 0.10 7.02 -4.45
N LEU A 86 -0.35 8.27 -4.34
CA LEU A 86 0.07 9.22 -3.30
C LEU A 86 -0.81 9.14 -2.04
N ILE A 87 -1.94 8.45 -2.10
CA ILE A 87 -2.90 8.40 -1.01
C ILE A 87 -2.52 7.27 -0.04
N ALA A 88 -2.16 7.67 1.19
CA ALA A 88 -2.02 6.77 2.33
C ALA A 88 -3.41 6.31 2.86
N PRO A 89 -3.49 5.14 3.51
CA PRO A 89 -2.39 4.20 3.80
C PRO A 89 -2.12 3.20 2.64
N PRO A 90 -0.88 2.70 2.50
CA PRO A 90 -0.62 1.52 1.66
C PRO A 90 -1.46 0.32 2.16
N PRO A 91 -1.79 -0.67 1.30
CA PRO A 91 -1.11 -1.04 0.06
C PRO A 91 -1.80 -0.59 -1.24
N GLY A 92 -2.77 0.31 -1.18
CA GLY A 92 -3.35 0.88 -2.39
C GLY A 92 -4.58 1.73 -2.12
N SER A 93 -4.77 2.76 -2.94
CA SER A 93 -6.02 3.51 -3.00
C SER A 93 -6.89 2.97 -4.13
N SER A 94 -8.21 3.01 -3.93
CA SER A 94 -9.18 2.65 -4.95
C SER A 94 -9.81 3.92 -5.52
N VAL A 95 -9.75 4.10 -6.84
CA VAL A 95 -10.48 5.19 -7.52
C VAL A 95 -11.91 4.74 -7.81
N LYS A 96 -12.89 5.51 -7.32
CA LYS A 96 -14.31 5.33 -7.66
C LYS A 96 -14.79 6.54 -8.45
N ASN A 97 -15.44 6.28 -9.59
CA ASN A 97 -16.16 7.32 -10.31
C ASN A 97 -17.61 7.30 -9.81
N ALA A 98 -18.12 8.43 -9.33
CA ALA A 98 -19.55 8.65 -9.17
C ALA A 98 -20.05 9.21 -10.50
N ASP A 99 -20.80 8.40 -11.24
CA ASP A 99 -21.55 8.87 -12.40
C ASP A 99 -22.96 9.24 -11.93
N GLU A 100 -23.46 10.40 -12.38
CA GLU A 100 -24.82 10.85 -12.11
C GLU A 100 -25.69 10.30 -13.25
N ARG A 101 -26.54 9.31 -12.93
CA ARG A 101 -27.59 8.85 -13.84
C ARG A 101 -28.85 9.66 -13.62
#